data_AF-A0A7S2NVW4-F1
#
_entry.id   AF-A0A7S2NVW4-F1
#
_cell.length_a   1.000
_cell.length_b   1.000
_cell.length_c   1.000
_cell.angle_alpha   90.00
_cell.angle_beta   90.00
_cell.angle_gamma   90.00
#
_symmetry.space_group_name_H-M   'P 1'
#
loop_
_entity.id
_entity.type
_entity.pdbx_description
1 polymer ?
#
loop_
_entity_poly.entity_id
_entity_poly.type
_entity_poly.pdbx_seq_one_letter_code
_entity_poly.pdbx_strand_id
1 'polypeptide(L)'
;EISRKLQEELQRKLNNAEQWGKRNPNFVHARDNRNSGPPAKQFHKMMSQRCNLPAYQMKTEIVKMIAENQVTVVSGDTGCGKTTQVPQLVLDDLILQGGGAGANIIITQPRRISAIGVAERIASERCERIGETVG
;
A
#
# COMPACT_ATOMS: atom_id res chain seq x y z
N GLU A 1 17.52 16.83 -9.99
CA GLU A 1 16.94 17.53 -8.82
C GLU A 1 15.67 16.88 -8.27
N ILE A 2 14.74 16.44 -9.12
CA ILE A 2 13.48 15.76 -8.73
C ILE A 2 13.71 14.45 -7.95
N SER A 3 14.71 13.64 -8.32
CA SER A 3 15.03 12.38 -7.62
C SER A 3 15.47 12.56 -6.16
N ARG A 4 16.12 13.68 -5.83
CA ARG A 4 16.59 13.95 -4.46
C ARG A 4 15.43 14.34 -3.54
N LYS A 5 14.52 15.19 -4.04
CA LYS A 5 13.29 15.57 -3.32
C LYS A 5 12.39 14.35 -3.07
N LEU A 6 12.26 13.46 -4.06
CA LEU A 6 11.49 12.22 -3.91
C LEU A 6 12.11 11.26 -2.88
N GLN A 7 13.44 11.13 -2.86
CA GLN A 7 14.16 10.35 -1.85
C GLN A 7 14.00 10.92 -0.44
N GLU A 8 14.14 12.24 -0.28
CA GLU A 8 13.95 12.92 1.00
C GLU A 8 12.52 12.75 1.52
N GLU A 9 11.52 12.83 0.63
CA GLU A 9 10.11 12.66 1.00
C GLU A 9 9.77 11.20 1.37
N LEU A 10 10.33 10.22 0.65
CA LEU A 10 10.24 8.80 0.99
C LEU A 10 10.87 8.51 2.35
N GLN A 11 12.06 9.04 2.60
CA GLN A 11 12.75 8.88 3.89
C GLN A 11 11.93 9.47 5.04
N ARG A 12 11.30 10.63 4.81
CA ARG A 12 10.44 11.29 5.79
C ARG A 12 9.17 10.47 6.08
N LYS A 13 8.55 9.89 5.05
CA LYS A 13 7.38 9.01 5.19
C LYS A 13 7.72 7.72 5.94
N LEU A 14 8.90 7.14 5.69
CA LEU A 14 9.42 5.98 6.42
C LEU A 14 9.64 6.28 7.91
N ASN A 15 10.29 7.40 8.23
CA ASN A 15 10.54 7.80 9.62
C ASN A 15 9.22 8.06 10.39
N ASN A 16 8.21 8.63 9.73
CA ASN A 16 6.89 8.83 10.32
C ASN A 16 6.15 7.50 10.56
N ALA A 17 6.27 6.53 9.65
CA ALA A 17 5.70 5.20 9.83
C ALA A 17 6.35 4.46 11.02
N GLU A 18 7.66 4.59 11.21
CA GLU A 18 8.36 4.04 12.38
C GLU A 18 7.91 4.69 13.69
N GLN A 19 7.71 6.02 13.71
CA GLN A 19 7.18 6.72 14.88
C GLN A 19 5.73 6.31 15.20
N TRP A 20 4.90 6.07 14.18
CA TRP A 20 3.53 5.60 14.36
C TRP A 20 3.48 4.22 15.03
N GLY A 21 4.36 3.30 14.60
CA GLY A 21 4.51 1.97 15.22
C GLY A 21 5.09 1.97 16.65
N LYS A 22 5.60 3.10 17.15
CA LYS A 22 6.00 3.28 18.55
C LYS A 22 4.87 3.85 19.42
N ARG A 23 3.91 4.57 18.83
CA ARG A 23 2.81 5.25 19.53
C ARG A 23 1.58 4.36 19.79
N ASN A 24 1.44 3.25 19.07
CA ASN A 24 0.31 2.33 19.20
C ASN A 24 0.75 0.95 19.75
N PRO A 25 0.80 0.77 21.08
CA PRO A 25 1.25 -0.47 21.71
C PRO A 25 0.33 -1.68 21.45
N ASN A 26 -0.94 -1.48 21.09
CA ASN A 26 -1.84 -2.57 20.73
C ASN A 26 -1.58 -3.13 19.31
N PHE A 27 -0.74 -2.47 18.51
CA PHE A 27 -0.22 -3.00 17.25
C PHE A 27 0.97 -3.98 17.48
N VAL A 28 1.42 -4.12 18.74
CA VAL A 28 2.66 -4.80 19.13
C VAL A 28 2.45 -6.29 19.44
N HIS A 29 1.22 -6.81 19.44
CA HIS A 29 0.99 -8.25 19.64
C HIS A 29 1.43 -9.13 18.45
N ALA A 30 1.89 -8.54 17.35
CA ALA A 30 2.57 -9.26 16.27
C ALA A 30 4.11 -9.09 16.32
N ARG A 31 4.68 -8.65 17.44
CA ARG A 31 6.10 -8.24 17.54
C ARG A 31 7.00 -9.21 18.34
N ASP A 32 6.44 -10.27 18.91
CA ASP A 32 7.22 -11.20 19.76
C ASP A 32 8.04 -12.27 19.01
N ASN A 33 8.17 -12.21 17.67
CA ASN A 33 9.12 -13.08 16.96
C ASN A 33 9.64 -12.56 15.60
N ARG A 34 9.70 -11.24 15.36
CA ARG A 34 10.07 -10.66 14.05
C ARG A 34 11.32 -9.77 14.14
N ASN A 35 12.47 -10.38 14.41
CA ASN A 35 13.76 -9.70 14.32
C ASN A 35 14.23 -9.66 12.85
N SER A 36 13.60 -8.81 12.05
CA SER A 36 14.08 -8.16 10.81
C SER A 36 12.87 -7.71 9.99
N GLY A 37 12.58 -6.40 9.99
CA GLY A 37 11.75 -5.84 8.93
C GLY A 37 12.36 -6.16 7.56
N PRO A 38 11.58 -6.07 6.46
CA PRO A 38 12.10 -6.36 5.14
C PRO A 38 13.36 -5.52 4.88
N PRO A 39 14.41 -6.07 4.25
CA PRO A 39 15.63 -5.33 3.98
C PRO A 39 15.28 -4.01 3.29
N ALA A 40 15.74 -2.88 3.83
CA ALA A 40 15.37 -1.56 3.30
C ALA A 40 15.52 -1.49 1.77
N LYS A 41 16.55 -2.14 1.21
CA LYS A 41 16.77 -2.26 -0.24
C LYS A 41 15.58 -2.87 -1.01
N GLN A 42 14.96 -3.92 -0.49
CA GLN A 42 13.83 -4.59 -1.13
C GLN A 42 12.58 -3.71 -1.14
N PHE A 43 12.30 -3.07 0.00
CA PHE A 43 11.18 -2.14 0.11
C PHE A 43 11.33 -0.95 -0.85
N HIS A 44 12.52 -0.34 -0.91
CA HIS A 44 12.81 0.75 -1.84
C HIS A 44 12.61 0.32 -3.29
N LYS A 45 13.08 -0.88 -3.67
CA LYS A 45 12.88 -1.43 -5.02
C LYS A 45 11.40 -1.59 -5.36
N MET A 46 10.62 -2.21 -4.48
CA MET A 46 9.17 -2.39 -4.70
C MET A 46 8.44 -1.05 -4.80
N MET A 47 8.77 -0.10 -3.92
CA MET A 47 8.19 1.23 -3.96
C MET A 47 8.52 1.98 -5.26
N SER A 48 9.77 1.91 -5.75
CA SER A 48 10.12 2.50 -7.04
C SER A 48 9.32 1.89 -8.20
N GLN A 49 9.08 0.58 -8.19
CA GLN A 49 8.26 -0.07 -9.21
C GLN A 49 6.79 0.39 -9.15
N ARG A 50 6.23 0.51 -7.94
CA ARG A 50 4.86 1.02 -7.74
C ARG A 50 4.71 2.46 -8.24
N CYS A 51 5.67 3.33 -7.91
CA CYS A 51 5.66 4.73 -8.32
C CYS A 51 5.67 4.95 -9.84
N ASN A 52 6.15 3.97 -10.61
CA ASN A 52 6.19 4.04 -12.07
C ASN A 52 4.86 3.64 -12.73
N LEU A 53 3.90 3.09 -11.99
CA LEU A 53 2.60 2.69 -12.54
C LEU A 53 1.70 3.93 -12.73
N PRO A 54 0.97 4.05 -13.86
CA PRO A 54 0.07 5.18 -14.09
C PRO A 54 -0.99 5.36 -12.98
N ALA A 55 -1.53 4.25 -12.45
CA ALA A 55 -2.49 4.32 -11.34
C ALA A 55 -1.89 4.95 -10.06
N TYR A 56 -0.59 4.77 -9.79
CA TYR A 56 0.07 5.40 -8.65
C TYR A 56 0.23 6.91 -8.85
N GLN A 57 0.53 7.34 -10.08
CA GLN A 57 0.69 8.76 -10.40
C GLN A 57 -0.61 9.55 -10.16
N MET A 58 -1.77 8.90 -10.33
CA MET A 58 -3.09 9.49 -10.03
C MET A 58 -3.54 9.30 -8.57
N LYS A 59 -2.64 8.95 -7.64
CA LYS A 59 -2.98 8.65 -6.23
C LYS A 59 -3.90 9.69 -5.61
N THR A 60 -3.52 10.96 -5.70
CA THR A 60 -4.24 12.06 -5.02
C THR A 60 -5.67 12.18 -5.54
N GLU A 61 -5.86 12.04 -6.85
CA GLU A 61 -7.18 12.12 -7.47
C GLU A 61 -8.04 10.89 -7.12
N ILE A 62 -7.47 9.69 -7.22
CA ILE A 62 -8.18 8.43 -6.90
C ILE A 62 -8.66 8.44 -5.44
N VAL A 63 -7.78 8.75 -4.50
CA VAL A 63 -8.11 8.77 -3.07
C VAL A 63 -9.16 9.82 -2.77
N LYS A 64 -9.02 11.04 -3.34
CA LYS A 64 -9.99 12.11 -3.17
C LYS A 64 -11.37 11.72 -3.70
N MET A 65 -11.44 11.19 -4.92
CA MET A 65 -12.71 10.78 -5.54
C MET A 65 -13.40 9.69 -4.73
N ILE A 66 -12.65 8.70 -4.24
CA ILE A 66 -13.19 7.63 -3.38
C ILE A 66 -13.68 8.17 -2.04
N ALA A 67 -13.00 9.15 -1.45
CA ALA A 67 -13.40 9.76 -0.18
C ALA A 67 -14.66 10.64 -0.31
N GLU A 68 -14.82 11.32 -1.44
CA GLU A 68 -15.94 12.24 -1.70
C GLU A 68 -17.19 11.56 -2.25
N ASN A 69 -17.07 10.32 -2.77
CA ASN A 69 -18.16 9.63 -3.45
C ASN A 69 -18.35 8.20 -2.93
N GLN A 70 -19.59 7.83 -2.61
CA GLN A 70 -19.94 6.46 -2.23
C GLN A 70 -19.62 5.43 -3.33
N VAL A 71 -19.71 5.84 -4.60
CA VAL A 71 -19.39 5.01 -5.76
C VAL A 71 -18.48 5.78 -6.70
N THR A 72 -17.35 5.17 -7.05
CA THR A 72 -16.37 5.72 -8.00
C THR A 72 -16.02 4.67 -9.04
N VAL A 73 -16.02 5.05 -10.32
CA VAL A 73 -15.59 4.19 -11.42
C VAL A 73 -14.16 4.55 -11.82
N VAL A 74 -13.22 3.61 -11.68
CA VAL A 74 -11.83 3.80 -12.09
C VAL A 74 -11.56 3.03 -13.38
N SER A 75 -11.45 3.75 -14.49
CA SER A 75 -11.10 3.22 -15.81
C SER A 75 -9.62 3.45 -16.15
N GLY A 76 -9.07 2.60 -17.01
CA GLY A 76 -7.72 2.76 -17.56
C GLY A 76 -7.25 1.50 -18.26
N ASP A 77 -6.14 1.56 -18.98
CA ASP A 77 -5.66 0.46 -19.81
C ASP A 77 -5.23 -0.78 -19.02
N THR A 78 -5.12 -1.93 -19.69
CA THR A 78 -4.52 -3.12 -19.09
C THR A 78 -3.07 -2.84 -18.72
N GLY A 79 -2.65 -3.23 -17.51
CA GLY A 79 -1.29 -3.01 -17.02
C GLY A 79 -1.03 -1.65 -16.35
N CYS A 80 -1.99 -0.72 -16.33
CA CYS A 80 -1.80 0.57 -15.64
C CYS A 80 -1.77 0.48 -14.10
N GLY A 81 -2.04 -0.69 -13.52
CA GLY A 81 -1.90 -0.96 -12.09
C GLY A 81 -3.19 -0.83 -11.26
N LYS A 82 -4.38 -0.72 -11.85
CA LYS A 82 -5.65 -0.55 -11.11
C LYS A 82 -5.85 -1.58 -9.99
N THR A 83 -5.83 -2.86 -10.34
CA THR A 83 -6.13 -3.97 -9.42
C THR A 83 -5.14 -4.08 -8.27
N THR A 84 -3.86 -3.74 -8.49
CA THR A 84 -2.83 -3.83 -7.45
C THR A 84 -2.68 -2.54 -6.66
N GLN A 85 -2.79 -1.38 -7.30
CA GLN A 85 -2.49 -0.09 -6.67
C GLN A 85 -3.70 0.55 -5.98
N VAL A 86 -4.88 0.61 -6.60
CA VAL A 86 -6.03 1.36 -6.05
C VAL A 86 -6.37 0.95 -4.60
N PRO A 87 -6.47 -0.36 -4.27
CA PRO A 87 -6.73 -0.80 -2.89
C PRO A 87 -5.63 -0.38 -1.91
N GLN A 88 -4.37 -0.51 -2.33
CA GLN A 88 -3.23 -0.10 -1.51
C GLN A 88 -3.18 1.42 -1.30
N LEU A 89 -3.52 2.22 -2.31
CA LEU A 89 -3.53 3.68 -2.21
C LEU A 89 -4.58 4.16 -1.19
N VAL A 90 -5.76 3.55 -1.21
CA VAL A 90 -6.83 3.82 -0.23
C VAL A 90 -6.40 3.38 1.17
N LEU A 91 -5.86 2.17 1.31
CA LEU A 91 -5.38 1.67 2.62
C LEU A 91 -4.26 2.53 3.18
N ASP A 92 -3.25 2.85 2.36
CA ASP A 92 -2.10 3.65 2.77
C ASP A 92 -2.55 5.07 3.19
N ASP A 93 -3.57 5.63 2.53
CA ASP A 93 -4.15 6.92 2.92
C ASP A 93 -4.91 6.84 4.25
N LEU A 94 -5.75 5.83 4.44
CA LEU A 94 -6.45 5.60 5.73
C LEU A 94 -5.47 5.38 6.89
N ILE A 95 -4.36 4.67 6.66
CA ILE A 95 -3.28 4.51 7.66
C ILE A 95 -2.69 5.87 8.03
N LEU A 96 -2.37 6.72 7.04
CA LEU A 96 -1.81 8.05 7.26
C LEU A 96 -2.77 8.98 8.02
N GLN A 97 -4.07 8.81 7.83
CA GLN A 97 -5.12 9.53 8.57
C GLN A 97 -5.40 8.94 9.97
N GLY A 98 -4.74 7.84 10.35
CA GLY A 98 -4.95 7.16 11.63
C GLY A 98 -6.15 6.21 11.67
N GLY A 99 -6.88 6.06 10.56
CA GLY A 99 -8.04 5.17 10.42
C GLY A 99 -7.72 3.75 9.94
N GLY A 100 -6.45 3.42 9.70
CA GLY A 100 -6.04 2.14 9.09
C GLY A 100 -6.52 0.88 9.84
N ALA A 101 -6.67 0.94 11.17
CA ALA A 101 -7.15 -0.21 11.96
C ALA A 101 -8.63 -0.55 11.70
N GLY A 102 -9.42 0.41 11.22
CA GLY A 102 -10.84 0.19 10.86
C GLY A 102 -11.04 -0.11 9.37
N ALA A 103 -9.97 -0.09 8.56
CA ALA A 103 -10.07 -0.29 7.12
C ALA A 103 -10.21 -1.79 6.79
N ASN A 104 -11.27 -2.14 6.04
CA ASN A 104 -11.43 -3.47 5.46
C ASN A 104 -11.76 -3.32 3.97
N ILE A 105 -10.89 -3.83 3.10
CA ILE A 105 -10.98 -3.67 1.65
C ILE A 105 -11.10 -5.04 1.00
N ILE A 106 -12.17 -5.22 0.21
CA ILE A 106 -12.45 -6.45 -0.52
C ILE A 106 -12.23 -6.21 -2.01
N ILE A 107 -11.43 -7.07 -2.64
CA ILE A 107 -11.20 -7.06 -4.08
C ILE A 107 -11.81 -8.32 -4.67
N THR A 108 -12.83 -8.17 -5.50
CA THR A 108 -13.40 -9.30 -6.23
C THR A 108 -12.63 -9.56 -7.52
N GLN A 109 -12.41 -10.83 -7.86
CA GLN A 109 -11.84 -11.26 -9.14
C GLN A 109 -12.74 -12.34 -9.77
N PRO A 110 -12.96 -12.31 -11.09
CA PRO A 110 -13.84 -13.28 -11.76
C PRO A 110 -13.25 -14.70 -11.80
N ARG A 111 -11.94 -14.86 -11.56
CA ARG A 111 -11.24 -16.14 -11.61
C ARG A 111 -10.46 -16.36 -10.31
N ARG A 112 -10.55 -17.56 -9.74
CA ARG A 112 -9.83 -17.94 -8.52
C ARG A 112 -8.32 -17.73 -8.63
N ILE A 113 -7.71 -18.11 -9.75
CA ILE A 113 -6.26 -17.94 -9.95
C ILE A 113 -5.85 -16.46 -10.00
N SER A 114 -6.73 -15.58 -10.48
CA SER A 114 -6.50 -14.14 -10.48
C SER A 114 -6.60 -13.55 -9.08
N ALA A 115 -7.54 -14.01 -8.24
CA ALA A 115 -7.62 -13.60 -6.84
C ALA A 115 -6.33 -13.93 -6.09
N ILE A 116 -5.88 -15.19 -6.19
CA ILE A 116 -4.65 -15.67 -5.56
C ILE A 116 -3.44 -14.86 -6.06
N GLY A 117 -3.28 -14.71 -7.37
CA GLY A 117 -2.15 -13.98 -7.94
C GLY A 117 -2.13 -12.49 -7.59
N VAL A 118 -3.30 -11.86 -7.44
CA VAL A 118 -3.39 -10.46 -6.98
C VAL A 118 -2.98 -10.36 -5.51
N ALA A 119 -3.47 -11.24 -4.63
CA ALA A 119 -3.11 -11.26 -3.22
C ALA A 119 -1.59 -11.49 -3.03
N GLU A 120 -1.02 -12.50 -3.70
CA GLU A 120 0.42 -12.77 -3.73
C GLU A 120 1.23 -11.57 -4.19
N ARG A 121 0.79 -10.92 -5.28
CA ARG A 121 1.47 -9.76 -5.84
C ARG A 121 1.44 -8.57 -4.87
N ILE A 122 0.29 -8.26 -4.28
CA ILE A 122 0.15 -7.14 -3.35
C ILE A 122 0.98 -7.40 -2.08
N ALA A 123 0.94 -8.61 -1.52
CA ALA A 123 1.78 -8.97 -0.37
C ALA A 123 3.28 -8.77 -0.67
N SER A 124 3.75 -9.24 -1.84
CA SER A 124 5.12 -9.01 -2.28
C SER A 124 5.47 -7.53 -2.46
N GLU A 125 4.55 -6.72 -2.99
CA GLU A 125 4.75 -5.27 -3.15
C GLU A 125 4.86 -4.55 -1.81
N ARG A 126 4.20 -5.06 -0.76
CA ARG A 126 4.30 -4.57 0.62
C ARG A 126 5.48 -5.17 1.39
N CYS A 127 6.21 -6.10 0.79
CA CYS A 127 7.28 -6.89 1.44
C CYS A 127 6.77 -7.64 2.69
N GLU A 128 5.54 -8.14 2.60
CA GLU A 128 4.84 -8.89 3.64
C GLU A 128 4.58 -10.32 3.17
N ARG A 129 4.22 -11.19 4.11
CA ARG A 129 3.68 -12.52 3.78
C ARG A 129 2.17 -12.43 3.60
N ILE A 130 1.62 -13.27 2.72
CA ILE A 130 0.17 -13.47 2.64
C ILE A 130 -0.35 -13.92 4.02
N GLY A 131 -1.51 -13.40 4.38
CA GLY A 131 -2.13 -13.59 5.69
C GLY A 131 -1.74 -12.54 6.73
N GLU A 132 -0.81 -11.61 6.42
CA GLU A 132 -0.56 -10.45 7.27
C GLU A 132 -1.60 -9.35 6.99
N THR A 133 -1.33 -8.38 6.12
CA THR A 133 -2.34 -7.36 5.75
C THR A 133 -3.13 -7.70 4.48
N VAL A 134 -2.74 -8.76 3.75
CA VAL A 134 -3.30 -9.17 2.46
C VAL A 134 -3.62 -10.65 2.48
N GLY A 135 -4.79 -11.06 2.01
CA GLY A 135 -5.25 -12.46 1.96
C GLY A 135 -6.27 -12.73 0.87
#